data_AF-A0A0G1GQH9-F1
#
_entry.id   AF-A0A0G1GQH9-F1
#
_cell.length_a   1.000
_cell.length_b   1.000
_cell.length_c   1.000
_cell.angle_alpha   90.00
_cell.angle_beta   90.00
_cell.angle_gamma   90.00
#
_symmetry.space_group_name_H-M   'P 1'
#
loop_
_entity.id
_entity.type
_entity.pdbx_description
1 polymer ?
#
loop_
_entity_poly.entity_id
_entity_poly.type
_entity_poly.pdbx_seq_one_letter_code
_entity_poly.pdbx_strand_id
1 'polypeptide(L)'
;MEAPLGPTFLTDLSDARLKNVQGEIKGTALDTLMQLRPIKFKWNDTRQQLYGGSTDNLMYGFVAQEIMQVIPEFVKQGGDGYYWYNPSGFEAILTAGVQELNTKFTALQSQFGAFNGVLSGPAGVGEQCVTGDTRLRRRRRKKDGSYVYDEVCITDLEVGDEVLSLGRQDNVGPGTNSTNGNFGMGTLEFHEVKALLFMGIQEVFELTTKSGRKIKTTSKHPYLTLNS
;
A
#
# COMPACT_ATOMS: atom_id res chain seq x y z
N MET A 1 21.98 1.03 -46.02
CA MET A 1 21.33 2.34 -46.15
C MET A 1 20.38 2.42 -44.95
N GLU A 2 20.90 2.88 -43.81
CA GLU A 2 20.11 3.02 -42.58
C GLU A 2 19.17 4.21 -42.77
N ALA A 3 17.86 3.98 -42.70
CA ALA A 3 16.87 5.04 -42.84
C ALA A 3 16.93 5.95 -41.61
N PRO A 4 16.96 7.29 -41.79
CA PRO A 4 16.86 8.21 -40.67
C PRO A 4 15.47 8.06 -40.04
N LEU A 5 15.42 7.79 -38.73
CA LEU A 5 14.16 7.62 -38.01
C LEU A 5 13.46 8.97 -37.84
N GLY A 6 12.54 9.27 -38.75
CA GLY A 6 11.48 10.28 -38.65
C GLY A 6 10.52 10.13 -39.83
N PRO A 7 9.20 10.42 -39.73
CA PRO A 7 8.37 10.91 -38.62
C PRO A 7 7.55 9.79 -37.95
N THR A 8 6.91 10.08 -36.81
CA THR A 8 5.96 9.15 -36.15
C THR A 8 4.75 8.90 -37.04
N PHE A 9 4.66 7.70 -37.61
CA PHE A 9 3.47 7.26 -38.32
C PHE A 9 2.32 7.06 -37.33
N LEU A 10 1.10 7.49 -37.69
CA LEU A 10 -0.10 7.29 -36.87
C LEU A 10 -0.67 5.86 -36.98
N THR A 11 -0.03 5.00 -37.79
CA THR A 11 -0.47 3.63 -38.08
C THR A 11 0.74 2.71 -38.20
N ASP A 12 0.79 1.68 -37.38
CA ASP A 12 1.87 0.68 -37.38
C ASP A 12 1.37 -0.69 -37.84
N LEU A 13 2.15 -1.37 -38.69
CA LEU A 13 1.87 -2.73 -39.15
C LEU A 13 2.05 -3.71 -37.99
N SER A 14 0.95 -4.34 -37.55
CA SER A 14 0.92 -5.13 -36.31
C SER A 14 0.28 -6.52 -36.47
N ASP A 15 0.31 -7.09 -37.68
CA ASP A 15 -0.28 -8.40 -38.01
C ASP A 15 0.49 -9.57 -37.38
N ALA A 16 -0.22 -10.54 -36.78
CA ALA A 16 0.38 -11.70 -36.13
C ALA A 16 1.20 -12.59 -37.09
N ARG A 17 0.85 -12.63 -38.38
CA ARG A 17 1.59 -13.41 -39.40
C ARG A 17 2.97 -12.83 -39.72
N LEU A 18 3.20 -11.58 -39.32
CA LEU A 18 4.46 -10.86 -39.52
C LEU A 18 5.28 -10.75 -38.23
N LYS A 19 4.91 -11.50 -37.18
CA LYS A 19 5.57 -11.47 -35.87
C LYS A 19 5.96 -12.86 -35.41
N ASN A 20 7.23 -13.02 -35.07
CA ASN A 20 7.71 -14.18 -34.30
C ASN A 20 7.73 -13.79 -32.82
N VAL A 21 6.63 -14.02 -32.11
CA VAL A 21 6.47 -13.64 -30.69
C VAL A 21 7.50 -14.38 -29.82
N GLN A 22 8.36 -13.64 -29.14
CA GLN A 22 9.45 -14.19 -28.31
C GLN A 22 9.08 -14.36 -26.83
N GLY A 23 7.97 -13.78 -26.38
CA GLY A 23 7.53 -13.83 -24.98
C GLY A 23 6.55 -12.71 -24.63
N GLU A 24 6.12 -12.70 -23.37
CA GLU A 24 5.26 -11.65 -22.80
C GLU A 24 6.08 -10.71 -21.89
N ILE A 25 5.67 -9.45 -21.80
CA ILE A 25 6.23 -8.49 -20.86
C ILE A 25 5.47 -8.64 -19.54
N LYS A 26 6.00 -9.41 -18.58
CA LYS A 26 5.38 -9.65 -17.27
C LYS A 26 6.42 -9.83 -16.16
N GLY A 27 6.10 -9.34 -14.97
CA GLY A 27 6.85 -9.53 -13.73
C GLY A 27 8.02 -8.58 -13.51
N THR A 28 8.39 -7.77 -14.50
CA THR A 28 9.53 -6.85 -14.45
C THR A 28 9.22 -5.47 -15.02
N ALA A 29 8.04 -5.26 -15.60
CA ALA A 29 7.72 -4.05 -16.32
C ALA A 29 7.67 -2.84 -15.38
N LEU A 30 7.00 -2.99 -14.23
CA LEU A 30 6.92 -1.91 -13.25
C LEU A 30 8.30 -1.55 -12.70
N ASP A 31 9.12 -2.56 -12.38
CA ASP A 31 10.46 -2.35 -11.82
C ASP A 31 11.41 -1.69 -12.84
N THR A 32 11.24 -2.00 -14.13
CA THR A 32 11.94 -1.33 -15.23
C THR A 32 11.52 0.14 -15.32
N LEU A 33 10.21 0.42 -15.28
CA LEU A 33 9.68 1.79 -15.34
C LEU A 33 10.14 2.65 -14.15
N MET A 34 10.29 2.07 -12.97
CA MET A 34 10.76 2.79 -11.77
C MET A 34 12.22 3.23 -11.84
N GLN A 35 13.02 2.65 -12.74
CA GLN A 35 14.42 3.05 -12.96
C GLN A 35 14.54 4.20 -13.97
N LEU A 36 13.49 4.47 -14.74
CA LEU A 36 13.50 5.52 -15.74
C LEU A 36 13.27 6.89 -15.11
N ARG A 37 13.87 7.91 -15.72
CA ARG A 37 13.73 9.31 -15.29
C ARG A 37 13.05 10.13 -16.39
N PRO A 38 11.71 10.30 -16.33
CA PRO A 38 11.02 11.26 -17.19
C PRO A 38 11.52 12.67 -16.87
N ILE A 39 11.85 13.45 -17.91
CA ILE A 39 12.34 14.82 -17.78
C ILE A 39 11.49 15.79 -18.58
N LYS A 40 11.59 17.06 -18.18
CA LYS A 40 11.15 18.20 -18.99
C LYS A 40 12.40 18.89 -19.52
N PHE A 41 12.43 19.21 -20.80
CA PHE A 41 13.61 19.80 -21.41
C PHE A 41 13.25 20.81 -22.49
N LYS A 42 14.22 21.65 -22.82
CA LYS A 42 14.23 22.54 -23.97
C LYS A 42 15.44 22.18 -24.82
N TRP A 43 15.32 22.30 -26.13
CA TRP A 43 16.50 22.11 -27.00
C TRP A 43 17.52 23.23 -26.73
N ASN A 44 18.80 22.90 -26.83
CA ASN A 44 19.88 23.87 -26.76
C ASN A 44 20.25 24.37 -28.16
N ASP A 45 21.10 25.40 -28.20
CA ASP A 45 21.55 26.02 -29.44
C ASP A 45 22.29 25.02 -30.34
N THR A 46 23.04 24.08 -29.76
CA THR A 46 23.73 23.01 -30.52
C THR A 46 22.74 22.16 -31.33
N ARG A 47 21.62 21.74 -30.74
CA ARG A 47 20.59 20.99 -31.49
C ARG A 47 19.98 21.86 -32.58
N GLN A 48 19.68 23.12 -32.27
CA GLN A 48 19.12 24.05 -33.26
C GLN A 48 20.05 24.26 -34.45
N GLN A 49 21.36 24.36 -34.23
CA GLN A 49 22.36 24.51 -35.29
C GLN A 49 22.46 23.26 -36.18
N LEU A 50 22.40 22.07 -35.59
CA LEU A 50 22.57 20.80 -36.31
C LEU A 50 21.30 20.31 -37.02
N TYR A 51 20.12 20.52 -36.42
CA TYR A 51 18.85 19.94 -36.89
C TYR A 51 17.71 20.95 -37.03
N GLY A 52 17.95 22.24 -36.81
CA GLY A 52 16.93 23.30 -36.83
C GLY A 52 15.98 23.26 -35.62
N GLY A 53 14.87 23.99 -35.71
CA GLY A 53 13.77 24.00 -34.72
C GLY A 53 13.91 25.03 -33.59
N SER A 54 12.88 25.12 -32.74
CA SER A 54 12.81 26.07 -31.62
C SER A 54 13.47 25.51 -30.35
N THR A 55 14.22 26.37 -29.65
CA THR A 55 14.79 26.12 -28.32
C THR A 55 13.86 26.57 -27.19
N ASP A 56 12.80 27.33 -27.49
CA ASP A 56 11.92 27.89 -26.45
C ASP A 56 10.84 26.93 -25.97
N ASN A 57 10.51 25.92 -26.79
CA ASN A 57 9.44 24.97 -26.51
C ASN A 57 9.82 24.00 -25.39
N LEU A 58 9.04 24.00 -24.30
CA LEU A 58 9.16 23.00 -23.25
C LEU A 58 8.58 21.67 -23.74
N MET A 59 9.41 20.63 -23.70
CA MET A 59 9.06 19.28 -24.09
C MET A 59 9.19 18.32 -22.91
N TYR A 60 8.61 17.14 -23.08
CA TYR A 60 8.65 16.04 -22.12
C TYR A 60 9.26 14.83 -22.84
N GLY A 61 10.12 14.10 -22.15
CA GLY A 61 10.76 12.93 -22.73
C GLY A 61 11.84 12.36 -21.81
N PHE A 62 12.85 11.77 -22.43
CA PHE A 62 13.92 11.06 -21.74
C PHE A 62 15.28 11.38 -22.33
N VAL A 63 16.34 11.14 -21.55
CA VAL A 63 17.72 11.17 -22.03
C VAL A 63 18.06 9.78 -22.57
N ALA A 64 18.49 9.69 -23.83
CA ALA A 64 18.77 8.41 -24.48
C ALA A 64 19.86 7.61 -23.74
N GLN A 65 20.88 8.26 -23.19
CA GLN A 65 21.94 7.62 -22.42
C GLN A 65 21.44 7.02 -21.10
N GLU A 66 20.41 7.60 -20.48
CA GLU A 66 19.78 7.05 -19.28
C GLU A 66 18.91 5.84 -19.64
N ILE A 67 18.16 5.93 -20.75
CA ILE A 67 17.42 4.77 -21.27
C ILE A 67 18.39 3.62 -21.59
N MET A 68 19.55 3.91 -22.17
CA MET A 68 20.53 2.88 -22.55
C MET A 68 21.00 2.02 -21.36
N GLN A 69 20.98 2.57 -20.14
CA GLN A 69 21.35 1.83 -18.93
C GLN A 69 20.24 0.89 -18.45
N VAL A 70 18.99 1.14 -18.83
CA VAL A 70 17.81 0.40 -18.35
C VAL A 70 17.24 -0.52 -19.44
N ILE A 71 17.09 -0.01 -20.66
CA ILE A 71 16.49 -0.68 -21.82
C ILE A 71 17.38 -0.40 -23.06
N PRO A 72 18.58 -1.01 -23.15
CA PRO A 72 19.56 -0.71 -24.19
C PRO A 72 19.05 -0.93 -25.62
N GLU A 73 18.13 -1.87 -25.83
CA GLU A 73 17.56 -2.21 -27.13
C GLU A 73 16.67 -1.10 -27.74
N PHE A 74 16.29 -0.11 -26.92
CA PHE A 74 15.54 1.07 -27.39
C PHE A 74 16.45 2.17 -27.92
N VAL A 75 17.77 2.09 -27.72
CA VAL A 75 18.72 3.16 -28.04
C VAL A 75 19.65 2.76 -29.17
N LYS A 76 19.85 3.66 -30.13
CA LYS A 76 20.82 3.53 -31.22
C LYS A 76 21.67 4.79 -31.32
N GLN A 77 22.95 4.61 -31.64
CA GLN A 77 23.81 5.73 -31.99
C GLN A 77 23.73 5.98 -33.50
N GLY A 78 23.45 7.22 -33.90
CA GLY A 78 23.44 7.64 -35.29
C GLY A 78 24.85 7.76 -35.87
N GLY A 79 24.96 7.84 -37.20
CA GLY A 79 26.23 8.05 -37.89
C GLY A 79 26.90 9.41 -37.58
N ASP A 80 26.16 10.33 -36.97
CA ASP A 80 26.60 11.62 -36.47
C ASP A 80 27.15 11.58 -35.03
N GLY A 81 27.16 10.40 -34.39
CA GLY A 81 27.65 10.20 -33.04
C GLY A 81 26.64 10.52 -31.93
N TYR A 82 25.45 11.03 -32.26
CA TYR A 82 24.39 11.32 -31.30
C TYR A 82 23.50 10.10 -31.04
N TYR A 83 22.94 10.01 -29.83
CA TYR A 83 22.08 8.91 -29.42
C TYR A 83 20.62 9.23 -29.67
N TRP A 84 19.91 8.26 -30.23
CA TRP A 84 18.48 8.29 -30.51
C TRP A 84 17.83 7.16 -29.75
N TYR A 85 16.68 7.41 -29.13
CA TYR A 85 15.87 6.33 -28.58
C TYR A 85 14.57 6.19 -29.38
N ASN A 86 14.10 4.96 -29.54
CA ASN A 86 12.84 4.65 -30.18
C ASN A 86 11.72 4.67 -29.14
N PRO A 87 10.71 5.57 -29.26
CA PRO A 87 9.58 5.55 -28.33
C PRO A 87 8.63 4.36 -28.58
N SER A 88 8.64 3.74 -29.77
CA SER A 88 7.76 2.61 -30.08
C SER A 88 8.07 1.41 -29.19
N GLY A 89 7.05 0.86 -28.54
CA GLY A 89 7.15 -0.23 -27.58
C GLY A 89 7.10 0.23 -26.11
N PHE A 90 7.32 1.52 -25.82
CA PHE A 90 7.15 2.04 -24.45
C PHE A 90 5.72 1.89 -23.98
N GLU A 91 4.74 2.06 -24.86
CA GLU A 91 3.32 1.84 -24.58
C GLU A 91 3.02 0.41 -24.12
N ALA A 92 3.72 -0.59 -24.67
CA ALA A 92 3.54 -1.99 -24.25
C ALA A 92 4.12 -2.23 -22.86
N ILE A 93 5.31 -1.67 -22.56
CA ILE A 93 5.93 -1.76 -21.23
C ILE A 93 5.08 -1.01 -20.19
N LEU A 94 4.60 0.19 -20.52
CA LEU A 94 3.69 0.97 -19.67
C LEU A 94 2.40 0.20 -19.38
N THR A 95 1.81 -0.44 -20.40
CA THR A 95 0.61 -1.27 -20.24
C THR A 95 0.86 -2.43 -19.27
N ALA A 96 1.97 -3.15 -19.45
CA ALA A 96 2.37 -4.23 -18.54
C ALA A 96 2.62 -3.72 -17.11
N GLY A 97 3.30 -2.57 -16.96
CA GLY A 97 3.55 -1.96 -15.66
C GLY A 97 2.27 -1.56 -14.92
N VAL A 98 1.26 -1.06 -15.62
CA VAL A 98 -0.07 -0.75 -15.04
C VAL A 98 -0.80 -2.03 -14.63
N GLN A 99 -0.72 -3.10 -15.42
CA GLN A 99 -1.31 -4.40 -15.07
C GLN A 99 -0.65 -5.01 -13.82
N GLU A 100 0.68 -4.92 -13.73
CA GLU A 100 1.44 -5.33 -12.54
C GLU A 100 1.08 -4.49 -11.31
N LEU A 101 0.96 -3.17 -11.48
CA LEU A 101 0.53 -2.28 -10.40
C LEU A 101 -0.87 -2.65 -9.88
N ASN A 102 -1.82 -2.93 -10.78
CA ASN A 102 -3.16 -3.38 -10.41
C ASN A 102 -3.10 -4.70 -9.63
N THR A 103 -2.24 -5.63 -10.04
CA THR A 103 -2.04 -6.91 -9.33
C THR A 103 -1.51 -6.68 -7.90
N LYS A 104 -0.49 -5.83 -7.74
CA LYS A 104 0.04 -5.45 -6.42
C LYS A 104 -1.03 -4.76 -5.56
N PHE A 105 -1.85 -3.90 -6.16
CA PHE A 105 -2.95 -3.22 -5.47
C PHE A 105 -4.05 -4.18 -4.99
N THR A 106 -4.50 -5.10 -5.84
CA THR A 106 -5.49 -6.13 -5.45
C THR A 106 -4.96 -7.03 -4.33
N ALA A 107 -3.67 -7.42 -4.39
CA ALA A 107 -3.04 -8.18 -3.32
C ALA A 107 -3.04 -7.41 -1.98
N LEU A 108 -2.70 -6.11 -2.02
CA LEU A 108 -2.73 -5.25 -0.85
C LEU A 108 -4.17 -5.08 -0.29
N GLN A 109 -5.16 -4.89 -1.16
CA GLN A 109 -6.57 -4.83 -0.74
C GLN A 109 -7.04 -6.13 -0.08
N SER A 110 -6.62 -7.29 -0.61
CA SER A 110 -6.94 -8.59 -0.02
C SER A 110 -6.33 -8.75 1.37
N GLN A 111 -5.07 -8.35 1.55
CA GLN A 111 -4.42 -8.35 2.86
C GLN A 111 -5.15 -7.42 3.85
N PHE A 112 -5.55 -6.24 3.41
CA PHE A 112 -6.32 -5.31 4.23
C PHE A 112 -7.72 -5.85 4.57
N GLY A 113 -8.39 -6.52 3.63
CA GLY A 113 -9.66 -7.20 3.86
C GLY A 113 -9.55 -8.34 4.87
N ALA A 114 -8.50 -9.16 4.78
CA ALA A 114 -8.21 -10.21 5.75
C ALA A 114 -7.91 -9.64 7.14
N PHE A 115 -7.11 -8.57 7.21
CA PHE A 115 -6.81 -7.88 8.46
C PHE A 115 -8.07 -7.25 9.09
N ASN A 116 -8.91 -6.59 8.29
CA ASN A 116 -10.17 -6.05 8.77
C ASN A 116 -11.12 -7.16 9.22
N GLY A 117 -11.18 -8.30 8.52
CA GLY A 117 -11.98 -9.46 8.95
C GLY A 117 -11.63 -9.92 10.37
N VAL A 118 -10.33 -9.96 10.70
CA VAL A 118 -9.84 -10.27 12.05
C VAL A 118 -10.25 -9.22 13.08
N LEU A 119 -10.35 -7.94 12.68
CA LEU A 119 -10.69 -6.84 13.59
C LEU A 119 -12.20 -6.55 13.71
N SER A 120 -12.99 -6.86 12.67
CA SER A 120 -14.39 -6.50 12.54
C SER A 120 -15.35 -7.68 12.63
N GLY A 121 -14.86 -8.86 13.03
CA GLY A 121 -15.74 -9.96 13.44
C GLY A 121 -16.79 -9.44 14.43
N PRO A 122 -18.05 -9.90 14.35
CA PRO A 122 -19.07 -9.47 15.30
C PRO A 122 -18.56 -9.74 16.72
N ALA A 123 -18.95 -8.90 17.68
CA ALA A 123 -18.82 -9.23 19.09
C ALA A 123 -19.56 -10.56 19.32
N GLY A 124 -18.83 -11.68 19.23
CA GLY A 124 -19.44 -12.93 18.82
C GLY A 124 -18.42 -14.00 18.44
N VAL A 125 -17.57 -14.35 19.40
CA VAL A 125 -16.98 -15.70 19.56
C VAL A 125 -16.11 -16.17 18.39
N GLY A 126 -14.86 -15.73 18.35
CA GLY A 126 -13.85 -16.36 17.49
C GLY A 126 -12.42 -15.99 17.82
N GLU A 127 -12.10 -14.69 17.88
CA GLU A 127 -10.71 -14.29 17.60
C GLU A 127 -10.11 -13.25 18.56
N GLN A 128 -10.87 -12.76 19.53
CA GLN A 128 -10.35 -11.84 20.56
C GLN A 128 -10.20 -12.57 21.89
N CYS A 129 -8.99 -13.09 22.13
CA CYS A 129 -8.63 -13.66 23.41
C CYS A 129 -8.18 -12.52 24.34
N VAL A 130 -9.09 -12.06 25.21
CA VAL A 130 -8.76 -11.18 26.33
C VAL A 130 -8.76 -12.02 27.60
N THR A 131 -7.70 -11.93 28.39
CA THR A 131 -7.56 -12.70 29.63
C THR A 131 -8.25 -11.99 30.80
N GLY A 132 -8.72 -12.75 31.81
CA GLY A 132 -9.44 -12.19 32.95
C GLY A 132 -8.64 -11.19 33.80
N ASP A 133 -7.31 -11.25 33.74
CA ASP A 133 -6.38 -10.32 34.38
C ASP A 133 -6.14 -9.03 33.57
N THR A 134 -6.81 -8.86 32.42
CA THR A 134 -6.74 -7.63 31.63
C THR A 134 -7.35 -6.48 32.40
N ARG A 135 -6.54 -5.47 32.71
CA ARG A 135 -6.98 -4.26 33.40
C ARG A 135 -7.50 -3.24 32.40
N LEU A 136 -8.68 -2.69 32.69
CA LEU A 136 -9.35 -1.71 31.87
C LEU A 136 -9.60 -0.45 32.69
N ARG A 137 -9.41 0.71 32.04
CA ARG A 137 -9.71 2.00 32.64
C ARG A 137 -11.21 2.22 32.60
N ARG A 138 -11.83 2.19 33.77
CA ARG A 138 -13.28 2.37 33.96
C ARG A 138 -13.58 3.76 34.49
N ARG A 139 -14.78 4.26 34.16
CA ARG A 139 -15.47 5.29 34.94
C ARG A 139 -16.88 4.84 35.34
N ARG A 140 -17.33 5.27 36.52
CA ARG A 140 -18.67 5.01 37.06
C ARG A 140 -19.31 6.31 37.57
N ARG A 141 -20.57 6.54 37.22
CA ARG A 141 -21.32 7.73 37.64
C ARG A 141 -21.84 7.56 39.08
N LYS A 142 -21.56 8.54 39.94
CA LYS A 142 -22.08 8.64 41.30
C LYS A 142 -23.47 9.29 41.33
N LYS A 143 -24.15 9.14 42.48
CA LYS A 143 -25.46 9.78 42.75
C LYS A 143 -25.41 11.32 42.69
N ASP A 144 -24.25 11.91 42.98
CA ASP A 144 -24.00 13.36 42.91
C ASP A 144 -23.74 13.86 41.46
N GLY A 145 -23.73 12.96 40.48
CA GLY A 145 -23.45 13.26 39.08
C GLY A 145 -21.97 13.29 38.71
N SER A 146 -21.05 13.15 39.67
CA SER A 146 -19.61 13.05 39.41
C SER A 146 -19.21 11.65 38.92
N TYR A 147 -18.02 11.52 38.33
CA TYR A 147 -17.45 10.23 37.91
C TYR A 147 -16.33 9.81 38.84
N VAL A 148 -16.29 8.52 39.16
CA VAL A 148 -15.12 7.84 39.73
C VAL A 148 -14.35 7.20 38.59
N TYR A 149 -13.04 7.36 38.59
CA TYR A 149 -12.14 6.73 37.63
C TYR A 149 -11.24 5.74 38.34
N ASP A 150 -11.17 4.53 37.80
CA ASP A 150 -10.37 3.44 38.35
C ASP A 150 -9.85 2.50 37.26
N GLU A 151 -8.96 1.61 37.66
CA GLU A 151 -8.38 0.59 36.79
C GLU A 151 -8.62 -0.78 37.39
N VAL A 152 -9.56 -1.50 36.77
CA VAL A 152 -10.12 -2.76 37.28
C VAL A 152 -9.93 -3.88 36.28
N CYS A 153 -9.86 -5.12 36.77
CA CYS A 153 -9.83 -6.28 35.90
C CYS A 153 -11.15 -6.39 35.13
N ILE A 154 -11.10 -6.93 33.91
CA ILE A 154 -12.29 -7.11 33.07
C ILE A 154 -13.38 -7.96 33.76
N THR A 155 -12.98 -8.86 34.67
CA THR A 155 -13.90 -9.68 35.48
C THR A 155 -14.71 -8.90 36.50
N ASP A 156 -14.25 -7.71 36.88
CA ASP A 156 -14.85 -6.89 37.94
C ASP A 156 -15.73 -5.75 37.38
N LEU A 157 -15.96 -5.77 36.05
CA LEU A 157 -16.84 -4.83 35.38
C LEU A 157 -18.31 -5.24 35.57
N GLU A 158 -19.16 -4.25 35.79
CA GLU A 158 -20.59 -4.45 35.92
C GLU A 158 -21.31 -3.80 34.73
N VAL A 159 -22.53 -4.28 34.43
CA VAL A 159 -23.36 -3.67 33.39
C VAL A 159 -23.66 -2.21 33.79
N GLY A 160 -23.46 -1.28 32.85
CA GLY A 160 -23.59 0.16 33.08
C GLY A 160 -22.29 0.86 33.52
N ASP A 161 -21.21 0.12 33.78
CA ASP A 161 -19.87 0.72 33.86
C ASP A 161 -19.45 1.25 32.47
N GLU A 162 -18.62 2.28 32.43
CA GLU A 162 -18.07 2.77 31.17
C GLU A 162 -16.57 2.53 31.10
N VAL A 163 -16.09 1.89 30.05
CA VAL A 163 -14.66 1.60 29.85
C VAL A 163 -14.08 2.46 28.73
N LEU A 164 -12.83 2.87 28.88
CA LEU A 164 -12.12 3.64 27.86
C LEU A 164 -11.66 2.69 26.74
N SER A 165 -12.18 2.87 25.54
CA SER A 165 -11.74 2.14 24.34
C SER A 165 -11.53 3.08 23.16
N LEU A 166 -10.95 2.55 22.07
CA LEU A 166 -10.82 3.31 20.84
C LEU A 166 -12.21 3.53 20.23
N GLY A 167 -12.55 4.80 20.05
CA GLY A 167 -13.73 5.23 19.33
C GLY A 167 -13.64 4.86 17.85
N ARG A 168 -14.81 4.75 17.23
CA ARG A 168 -14.94 4.43 15.81
C ARG A 168 -14.64 5.68 14.98
N GLN A 169 -13.87 5.50 13.91
CA GLN A 169 -13.42 6.61 13.07
C GLN A 169 -14.56 7.34 12.34
N ASP A 170 -15.75 6.75 12.22
CA ASP A 170 -16.94 7.34 11.58
C ASP A 170 -17.67 8.39 12.44
N ASN A 171 -17.34 8.52 13.74
CA ASN A 171 -17.88 9.57 14.62
C ASN A 171 -17.26 10.97 14.36
N VAL A 172 -16.33 11.06 13.42
CA VAL A 172 -15.75 12.31 12.94
C VAL A 172 -16.62 12.80 11.79
N GLY A 173 -17.58 13.69 12.08
CA GLY A 173 -18.37 14.34 11.03
C GLY A 173 -17.46 14.96 9.96
N PRO A 174 -17.91 15.07 8.70
CA PRO A 174 -17.09 15.63 7.63
C PRO A 174 -16.67 17.06 8.01
N GLY A 175 -15.38 17.23 8.36
CA GLY A 175 -14.80 18.52 8.73
C GLY A 175 -14.19 18.65 10.14
N THR A 176 -14.28 17.64 11.02
CA THR A 176 -13.50 17.68 12.27
C THR A 176 -12.09 17.15 12.02
N ASN A 177 -11.18 18.07 11.69
CA ASN A 177 -9.75 17.78 11.66
C ASN A 177 -9.32 17.21 13.02
N SER A 178 -8.71 16.02 13.00
CA SER A 178 -7.85 15.52 14.07
C SER A 178 -6.89 16.65 14.44
N THR A 179 -7.14 17.33 15.56
CA THR A 179 -6.42 18.56 15.94
C THR A 179 -4.94 18.31 16.25
N ASN A 180 -4.49 17.06 16.18
CA ASN A 180 -3.14 16.65 16.55
C ASN A 180 -2.52 15.72 15.50
N GLY A 181 -2.59 16.02 14.20
CA GLY A 181 -1.70 15.43 13.16
C GLY A 181 -1.67 13.90 13.03
N ASN A 182 -2.47 13.17 13.80
CA ASN A 182 -2.48 11.72 13.87
C ASN A 182 -3.57 11.23 12.92
N PHE A 183 -3.17 11.07 11.67
CA PHE A 183 -3.95 10.37 10.67
C PHE A 183 -4.20 8.94 11.15
N GLY A 184 -5.45 8.59 11.45
CA GLY A 184 -5.86 7.22 11.73
C GLY A 184 -5.77 6.72 13.17
N MET A 185 -5.46 7.56 14.17
CA MET A 185 -5.67 7.17 15.58
C MET A 185 -7.07 7.59 16.00
N GLY A 186 -7.96 6.61 16.21
CA GLY A 186 -9.28 6.85 16.80
C GLY A 186 -9.18 7.60 18.13
N THR A 187 -10.17 8.43 18.43
CA THR A 187 -10.29 9.12 19.73
C THR A 187 -10.57 8.09 20.81
N LEU A 188 -9.90 8.17 21.96
CA LEU A 188 -10.28 7.34 23.10
C LEU A 188 -11.60 7.85 23.68
N GLU A 189 -12.61 6.99 23.68
CA GLU A 189 -13.97 7.29 24.10
C GLU A 189 -14.42 6.29 25.17
N PHE A 190 -15.30 6.73 26.07
CA PHE A 190 -15.86 5.86 27.09
C PHE A 190 -17.11 5.19 26.53
N HIS A 191 -17.15 3.86 26.61
CA HIS A 191 -18.26 3.03 26.14
C HIS A 191 -18.88 2.23 27.28
N GLU A 192 -20.21 2.18 27.31
CA GLU A 192 -20.96 1.43 28.32
C GLU A 192 -20.82 -0.09 28.14
N VAL A 193 -20.53 -0.77 29.23
CA VAL A 193 -20.47 -2.23 29.34
C VAL A 193 -21.90 -2.77 29.35
N LYS A 194 -22.27 -3.50 28.29
CA LYS A 194 -23.61 -4.10 28.16
C LYS A 194 -23.72 -5.48 28.81
N ALA A 195 -22.65 -6.28 28.74
CA ALA A 195 -22.58 -7.61 29.30
C ALA A 195 -21.11 -8.08 29.38
N LEU A 196 -20.82 -8.93 30.37
CA LEU A 196 -19.60 -9.73 30.40
C LEU A 196 -19.90 -11.13 29.83
N LEU A 197 -19.09 -11.57 28.88
CA LEU A 197 -19.23 -12.88 28.26
C LEU A 197 -18.09 -13.79 28.73
N PHE A 198 -18.43 -14.84 29.48
CA PHE A 198 -17.44 -15.84 29.92
C PHE A 198 -17.15 -16.85 28.81
N MET A 199 -15.90 -16.90 28.34
CA MET A 199 -15.46 -17.76 27.23
C MET A 199 -14.95 -19.14 27.66
N GLY A 200 -15.18 -19.52 28.92
CA GLY A 200 -14.63 -20.75 29.50
C GLY A 200 -13.18 -20.62 29.97
N ILE A 201 -12.68 -21.67 30.63
CA ILE A 201 -11.25 -21.81 30.93
C ILE A 201 -10.59 -22.44 29.70
N GLN A 202 -9.52 -21.83 29.21
CA GLN A 202 -8.80 -22.28 28.02
C GLN A 202 -7.31 -22.49 28.35
N GLU A 203 -6.68 -23.43 27.67
CA GLU A 203 -5.23 -23.62 27.76
C GLU A 203 -4.49 -22.38 27.21
N VAL A 204 -3.45 -21.97 27.92
CA VAL A 204 -2.63 -20.80 27.58
C VAL A 204 -1.29 -21.27 27.02
N PHE A 205 -0.96 -20.79 25.84
CA PHE A 205 0.32 -20.99 25.14
C PHE A 205 1.13 -19.69 25.19
N GLU A 206 2.45 -19.79 25.37
CA GLU A 206 3.36 -18.65 25.28
C GLU A 206 4.10 -18.68 23.93
N LEU A 207 3.78 -17.73 23.06
CA LEU A 207 4.48 -17.49 21.79
C LEU A 207 5.69 -16.62 22.05
N THR A 208 6.88 -17.09 21.68
CA THR A 208 8.12 -16.28 21.72
C THR A 208 8.60 -16.00 20.29
N THR A 209 8.70 -14.72 19.92
CA THR A 209 9.23 -14.32 18.60
C THR A 209 10.74 -14.55 18.52
N LYS A 210 11.31 -14.58 17.31
CA LYS A 210 12.78 -14.62 17.10
C LYS A 210 13.52 -13.48 17.82
N SER A 211 12.84 -12.36 18.06
CA SER A 211 13.37 -11.20 18.80
C SER A 211 13.18 -11.30 20.32
N GLY A 212 12.66 -12.41 20.85
CA GLY A 212 12.45 -12.65 22.28
C GLY A 212 11.20 -12.02 22.88
N ARG A 213 10.30 -11.44 22.06
CA ARG A 213 9.02 -10.91 22.55
C ARG A 213 8.06 -12.05 22.84
N LYS A 214 7.34 -11.97 23.94
CA LYS A 214 6.44 -13.01 24.42
C LYS A 214 4.99 -12.56 24.37
N ILE A 215 4.09 -13.43 23.91
CA ILE A 215 2.65 -13.23 23.91
C ILE A 215 2.00 -14.47 24.49
N LYS A 216 1.09 -14.31 25.45
CA LYS A 216 0.24 -15.40 25.93
C LYS A 216 -1.02 -15.45 25.07
N THR A 217 -1.40 -16.63 24.61
CA THR A 217 -2.56 -16.80 23.74
C THR A 217 -3.18 -18.19 23.88
N THR A 218 -4.26 -18.48 23.17
CA THR A 218 -4.97 -19.77 23.22
C THR A 218 -4.71 -20.58 21.94
N SER A 219 -5.15 -21.83 21.90
CA SER A 219 -4.95 -22.72 20.73
C SER A 219 -5.57 -22.20 19.43
N LYS A 220 -6.50 -21.25 19.52
CA LYS A 220 -7.20 -20.66 18.37
C LYS A 220 -6.50 -19.44 17.76
N HIS A 221 -5.35 -19.02 18.29
CA HIS A 221 -4.67 -17.83 17.81
C HIS A 221 -4.23 -17.98 16.34
N PRO A 222 -4.57 -17.05 15.43
CA PRO A 222 -4.31 -17.19 13.98
C PRO A 222 -2.83 -17.40 13.61
N TYR A 223 -1.92 -16.91 14.46
CA TYR A 223 -0.48 -16.99 14.25
C TYR A 223 0.22 -18.06 15.11
N LEU A 224 -0.53 -18.87 15.88
CA LEU A 224 0.04 -20.00 16.59
C LEU A 224 0.31 -21.13 15.59
N THR A 225 1.58 -21.33 15.26
CA THR A 225 2.06 -22.46 14.45
C THR A 225 2.72 -23.47 15.38
N LEU A 226 2.10 -24.64 15.53
CA LEU A 226 2.69 -25.76 16.26
C LEU A 226 3.65 -26.48 15.30
N ASN A 227 4.95 -26.41 15.55
CA ASN A 227 5.91 -27.25 14.83
C ASN A 227 5.61 -28.70 15.19
N SER A 228 5.22 -29.50 14.19
CA SER A 228 5.05 -30.96 14.29
C SER A 228 6.37 -31.67 14.02
#